data_AF-A0A1S3MXG6-F1
#
_entry.id   AF-A0A1S3MXG6-F1
#
_cell.length_a   1.000
_cell.length_b   1.000
_cell.length_c   1.000
_cell.angle_alpha   90.00
_cell.angle_beta   90.00
_cell.angle_gamma   90.00
#
_symmetry.space_group_name_H-M   'P 1'
#
loop_
_entity.id
_entity.type
_entity.pdbx_description
1 polymer ?
#
loop_
_entity_poly.entity_id
_entity_poly.type
_entity_poly.pdbx_seq_one_letter_code
_entity_poly.pdbx_strand_id
1 'polypeptide(L)'
;MDWTPPFIWLLCVSVCECWRLARSLPALHGVVQSPQFPQPYPAALSQQWDLSVPEGYQLQLSFTHLDIEPSADCYYDSLTVLYDKKVLAKFCGQENSADGHHPGNRPLLSPGNRLTLVLQTDDTNPEPHQHLGFSAHYQAKDIDECSAPDPEDGSGPLCSQLCHNTLGSYMCSCRHGYELRPDQRTCVLSCGGGIFDEPEGILSSPGYPDPSPHGLACQYVISVEPGFIVTLNFTDSFHIEHIGTQNGPSCLYHWLQVTLYTALTTGYR
;
A
#
# COMPACT_ATOMS: atom_id res chain seq x y z
N MET A 1 67.74 -35.91 2.54
CA MET A 1 67.49 -34.53 3.01
C MET A 1 66.50 -33.95 2.03
N ASP A 2 65.23 -34.31 2.22
CA ASP A 2 64.14 -33.99 1.32
C ASP A 2 63.68 -32.55 1.57
N TRP A 3 63.78 -31.73 0.53
CA TRP A 3 63.23 -30.37 0.51
C TRP A 3 61.86 -30.41 -0.13
N THR A 4 60.80 -30.31 0.67
CA THR A 4 59.45 -30.02 0.18
C THR A 4 59.27 -28.50 0.07
N PRO A 5 58.82 -27.97 -1.08
CA PRO A 5 58.50 -26.55 -1.18
C PRO A 5 57.16 -26.26 -0.46
N PRO A 6 56.97 -25.06 0.12
CA PRO A 6 55.72 -24.73 0.78
C PRO A 6 54.63 -24.49 -0.27
N PHE A 7 53.53 -25.24 -0.16
CA PHE A 7 52.30 -24.98 -0.89
C PHE A 7 51.64 -23.72 -0.32
N ILE A 8 51.73 -22.61 -1.06
CA ILE A 8 50.99 -21.39 -0.77
C ILE A 8 49.58 -21.58 -1.34
N TRP A 9 48.62 -21.83 -0.46
CA TRP A 9 47.20 -21.83 -0.80
C TRP A 9 46.76 -20.39 -1.03
N LEU A 10 46.64 -19.99 -2.31
CA LEU A 10 45.95 -18.77 -2.69
C LEU A 10 44.45 -18.96 -2.39
N LEU A 11 44.01 -18.43 -1.25
CA LEU A 11 42.60 -18.20 -0.95
C LEU A 11 42.05 -17.23 -2.00
N CYS A 12 41.39 -17.76 -3.01
CA CYS A 12 40.65 -16.96 -3.97
C CYS A 12 39.36 -16.49 -3.28
N VAL A 13 39.44 -15.35 -2.59
CA VAL A 13 38.25 -14.67 -2.06
C VAL A 13 37.52 -14.11 -3.28
N SER A 14 36.45 -14.78 -3.69
CA SER A 14 35.48 -14.22 -4.62
C SER A 14 34.80 -13.06 -3.91
N VAL A 15 35.38 -11.87 -4.00
CA VAL A 15 34.68 -10.64 -3.66
C VAL A 15 33.55 -10.52 -4.66
N CYS A 16 32.33 -10.82 -4.22
CA CYS A 16 31.14 -10.44 -4.95
C CYS A 16 31.12 -8.91 -4.90
N GLU A 17 31.81 -8.28 -5.85
CA GLU A 17 31.67 -6.86 -6.04
C GLU A 17 30.21 -6.65 -6.43
N CYS A 18 29.47 -6.01 -5.52
CA CYS A 18 28.16 -5.50 -5.83
C CYS A 18 28.39 -4.36 -6.82
N TRP A 19 28.42 -4.69 -8.11
CA TRP A 19 28.31 -3.71 -9.17
C TRP A 19 26.97 -3.02 -8.93
N ARG A 20 27.01 -1.84 -8.31
CA ARG A 20 25.85 -0.97 -8.21
C ARG A 20 25.45 -0.64 -9.63
N LEU A 21 24.51 -1.40 -10.20
CA LEU A 21 23.66 -0.88 -11.24
C LEU A 21 23.01 0.34 -10.61
N ALA A 22 23.53 1.52 -10.93
CA ALA A 22 22.90 2.79 -10.63
C ALA A 22 21.64 2.92 -11.51
N ARG A 23 20.69 1.99 -11.34
CA ARG A 23 19.30 2.29 -11.61
C ARG A 23 18.91 3.22 -10.49
N SER A 24 19.00 4.53 -10.74
CA SER A 24 18.55 5.56 -9.82
C SER A 24 17.20 5.11 -9.26
N LEU A 25 17.12 4.92 -7.95
CA LEU A 25 15.85 4.66 -7.30
C LEU A 25 14.88 5.76 -7.75
N PRO A 26 13.61 5.44 -8.10
CA PRO A 26 12.67 6.46 -8.53
C PRO A 26 12.57 7.54 -7.44
N ALA A 27 12.57 8.81 -7.84
CA ALA A 27 12.52 9.91 -6.88
C ALA A 27 11.16 9.88 -6.14
N LEU A 28 11.20 9.75 -4.81
CA LEU A 28 10.01 9.81 -3.96
C LEU A 28 9.63 11.26 -3.60
N HIS A 29 10.49 12.22 -3.90
CA HIS A 29 10.22 13.63 -3.74
C HIS A 29 11.16 14.45 -4.63
N GLY A 30 10.83 15.71 -4.84
CA GLY A 30 11.69 16.63 -5.54
C GLY A 30 11.15 18.05 -5.57
N VAL A 31 11.91 18.93 -6.21
CA VAL A 31 11.55 20.33 -6.41
C VAL A 31 11.60 20.63 -7.90
N VAL A 32 10.61 21.37 -8.38
CA VAL A 32 10.50 21.85 -9.76
C VAL A 32 10.29 23.35 -9.74
N GLN A 33 11.02 24.08 -10.58
CA GLN A 33 11.05 25.53 -10.59
C GLN A 33 10.99 26.05 -12.02
N SER A 34 10.43 27.25 -12.20
CA SER A 34 10.54 27.98 -13.45
C SER A 34 12.03 28.25 -13.78
N PRO A 35 12.38 28.40 -15.07
CA PRO A 35 13.74 28.75 -15.43
C PRO A 35 14.18 30.03 -14.74
N GLN A 36 15.42 30.04 -14.25
CA GLN A 36 16.07 31.18 -13.59
C GLN A 36 15.52 31.55 -12.20
N PHE A 37 14.49 30.87 -11.69
CA PHE A 37 13.98 31.09 -10.33
C PHE A 37 15.14 31.13 -9.30
N PRO A 38 15.23 32.15 -8.44
CA PRO A 38 14.21 33.16 -8.11
C PRO A 38 14.26 34.45 -8.95
N GLN A 39 14.97 34.47 -10.08
CA GLN A 39 14.90 35.58 -11.05
C GLN A 39 13.65 35.47 -11.93
N PRO A 40 13.20 36.58 -12.55
CA PRO A 40 12.08 36.57 -13.49
C PRO A 40 12.22 35.54 -14.61
N TYR A 41 11.12 34.91 -14.99
CA TYR A 41 11.13 33.94 -16.08
C TYR A 41 11.23 34.64 -17.45
N PRO A 42 11.83 33.98 -18.46
CA PRO A 42 11.87 34.49 -19.83
C PRO A 42 10.49 34.53 -20.52
N ALA A 43 10.28 35.54 -21.37
CA ALA A 43 9.19 35.55 -22.34
C ALA A 43 9.39 34.51 -23.47
N ALA A 44 8.32 34.21 -24.19
CA ALA A 44 8.22 33.28 -25.32
C ALA A 44 8.73 31.87 -24.97
N LEU A 45 8.43 31.41 -23.75
CA LEU A 45 8.90 30.16 -23.19
C LEU A 45 7.83 29.08 -23.28
N SER A 46 8.24 27.87 -23.67
CA SER A 46 7.47 26.65 -23.45
C SER A 46 8.39 25.62 -22.80
N GLN A 47 8.08 25.25 -21.55
CA GLN A 47 8.83 24.25 -20.78
C GLN A 47 7.89 23.20 -20.21
N GLN A 48 8.37 21.95 -20.21
CA GLN A 48 7.62 20.81 -19.71
C GLN A 48 8.47 20.01 -18.71
N TRP A 49 7.84 19.61 -17.61
CA TRP A 49 8.42 18.68 -16.63
C TRP A 49 7.48 17.49 -16.47
N ASP A 50 8.01 16.30 -16.76
CA ASP A 50 7.31 15.04 -16.52
C ASP A 50 7.75 14.47 -15.17
N LEU A 51 6.88 14.57 -14.18
CA LEU A 51 7.09 14.03 -12.85
C LEU A 51 6.51 12.62 -12.77
N SER A 52 7.25 11.70 -12.16
CA SER A 52 6.81 10.33 -11.94
C SER A 52 7.33 9.80 -10.62
N VAL A 53 6.47 9.11 -9.90
CA VAL A 53 6.80 8.32 -8.69
C VAL A 53 6.57 6.83 -9.00
N PRO A 54 7.05 5.89 -8.17
CA PRO A 54 6.75 4.47 -8.36
C PRO A 54 5.25 4.20 -8.46
N GLU A 55 4.87 3.09 -9.10
CA GLU A 55 3.50 2.58 -9.03
C GLU A 55 3.10 2.30 -7.57
N GLY A 56 1.80 2.38 -7.26
CA GLY A 56 1.28 2.34 -5.89
C GLY A 56 1.35 3.68 -5.14
N TYR A 57 1.93 4.71 -5.76
CA TYR A 57 1.95 6.08 -5.22
C TYR A 57 1.25 7.06 -6.14
N GLN A 58 0.74 8.13 -5.55
CA GLN A 58 0.31 9.35 -6.23
C GLN A 58 1.27 10.50 -5.89
N LEU A 59 1.36 11.51 -6.75
CA LEU A 59 2.08 12.74 -6.46
C LEU A 59 1.19 13.69 -5.65
N GLN A 60 1.74 14.19 -4.55
CA GLN A 60 1.24 15.37 -3.87
C GLN A 60 2.14 16.55 -4.27
N LEU A 61 1.58 17.48 -5.04
CA LEU A 61 2.24 18.69 -5.53
C LEU A 61 1.80 19.90 -4.71
N SER A 62 2.77 20.68 -4.24
CA SER A 62 2.54 21.86 -3.42
C SER A 62 3.41 23.02 -3.91
N PHE A 63 2.79 24.18 -4.12
CA PHE A 63 3.49 25.38 -4.54
C PHE A 63 4.05 26.11 -3.32
N THR A 64 5.36 26.34 -3.33
CA THR A 64 6.04 27.21 -2.34
C THR A 64 6.04 28.66 -2.79
N HIS A 65 5.98 28.89 -4.11
CA HIS A 65 5.88 30.20 -4.72
C HIS A 65 5.20 30.07 -6.08
N LEU A 66 4.31 30.99 -6.41
CA LEU A 66 3.73 31.14 -7.74
C LEU A 66 3.43 32.63 -7.98
N ASP A 67 4.06 33.16 -9.01
CA ASP A 67 3.94 34.53 -9.49
C ASP A 67 4.11 34.48 -11.02
N ILE A 68 2.98 34.42 -11.73
CA ILE A 68 2.89 34.30 -13.18
C ILE A 68 1.94 35.41 -13.67
N GLU A 69 2.18 35.98 -14.85
CA GLU A 69 1.37 37.09 -15.37
C GLU A 69 -0.15 36.77 -15.32
N PRO A 70 -0.94 37.58 -14.59
CA PRO A 70 -2.37 37.34 -14.45
C PRO A 70 -3.13 37.74 -15.71
N SER A 71 -4.07 36.90 -16.12
CA SER A 71 -5.00 37.20 -17.21
C SER A 71 -6.28 36.39 -17.05
N ALA A 72 -7.36 36.79 -17.71
CA ALA A 72 -8.61 36.03 -17.69
C ALA A 72 -8.37 34.60 -18.20
N ASP A 73 -8.74 33.59 -17.41
CA ASP A 73 -8.50 32.17 -17.69
C ASP A 73 -7.02 31.82 -18.00
N CYS A 74 -6.09 32.63 -17.50
CA CYS A 74 -4.65 32.53 -17.75
C CYS A 74 -4.33 32.47 -19.26
N TYR A 75 -4.93 33.37 -20.04
CA TYR A 75 -4.79 33.42 -21.49
C TYR A 75 -3.38 33.75 -21.99
N TYR A 76 -2.67 34.67 -21.32
CA TYR A 76 -1.29 35.05 -21.67
C TYR A 76 -0.31 33.99 -21.16
N ASP A 77 0.04 34.07 -19.88
CA ASP A 77 0.95 33.12 -19.25
C ASP A 77 0.19 32.12 -18.40
N SER A 78 0.66 30.87 -18.40
CA SER A 78 0.06 29.85 -17.56
C SER A 78 1.01 28.72 -17.20
N LEU A 79 0.84 28.22 -15.98
CA LEU A 79 1.31 26.92 -15.55
C LEU A 79 0.15 25.92 -15.59
N THR A 80 0.22 24.98 -16.51
CA THR A 80 -0.81 23.94 -16.68
C THR A 80 -0.33 22.63 -16.07
N VAL A 81 -1.17 22.01 -15.24
CA VAL A 81 -0.94 20.68 -14.66
C VAL A 81 -1.82 19.66 -15.37
N LEU A 82 -1.19 18.61 -15.90
CA LEU A 82 -1.82 17.59 -16.72
C LEU A 82 -1.68 16.20 -16.09
N TYR A 83 -2.70 15.36 -16.26
CA TYR A 83 -2.66 13.92 -16.04
C TYR A 83 -3.14 13.23 -17.31
N ASP A 84 -2.29 12.43 -17.94
CA ASP A 84 -2.56 11.75 -19.23
C ASP A 84 -3.21 12.68 -20.28
N LYS A 85 -2.62 13.88 -20.45
CA LYS A 85 -3.07 14.95 -21.37
C LYS A 85 -4.37 15.64 -20.98
N LYS A 86 -5.04 15.23 -19.90
CA LYS A 86 -6.18 15.94 -19.32
C LYS A 86 -5.68 17.06 -18.41
N VAL A 87 -6.19 18.27 -18.62
CA VAL A 87 -5.92 19.42 -17.75
C VAL A 87 -6.58 19.17 -16.39
N LEU A 88 -5.75 19.07 -15.34
CA LEU A 88 -6.22 19.04 -13.95
C LEU A 88 -6.40 20.45 -13.41
N ALA A 89 -5.46 21.34 -13.72
CA ALA A 89 -5.49 22.72 -13.31
C ALA A 89 -4.68 23.61 -14.25
N LYS A 90 -5.00 24.90 -14.26
CA LYS A 90 -4.27 25.95 -14.97
C LYS A 90 -4.14 27.14 -14.02
N PHE A 91 -2.92 27.59 -13.79
CA PHE A 91 -2.60 28.59 -12.77
C PHE A 91 -1.88 29.80 -13.38
N CYS A 92 -2.19 30.97 -12.87
CA CYS A 92 -1.52 32.24 -13.12
C CYS A 92 -1.81 33.20 -11.94
N GLY A 93 -1.24 34.40 -11.98
CA GLY A 93 -1.35 35.40 -10.94
C GLY A 93 -0.39 35.18 -9.77
N GLN A 94 -0.65 35.87 -8.68
CA GLN A 94 0.09 35.84 -7.41
C GLN A 94 -0.90 35.68 -6.23
N GLU A 95 -0.41 35.49 -5.00
CA GLU A 95 -1.23 35.16 -3.82
C GLU A 95 -2.41 36.14 -3.56
N ASN A 96 -2.28 37.40 -3.97
CA ASN A 96 -3.31 38.45 -3.84
C ASN A 96 -4.10 38.73 -5.13
N SER A 97 -3.97 37.90 -6.17
CA SER A 97 -4.65 38.13 -7.44
C SER A 97 -6.16 37.91 -7.31
N ALA A 98 -6.94 38.85 -7.83
CA ALA A 98 -8.41 38.82 -7.77
C ALA A 98 -9.03 37.85 -8.79
N ASP A 99 -8.22 37.28 -9.69
CA ASP A 99 -8.63 36.33 -10.73
C ASP A 99 -9.03 34.96 -10.17
N GLY A 100 -8.59 34.61 -8.96
CA GLY A 100 -8.89 33.34 -8.31
C GLY A 100 -8.18 32.13 -8.92
N HIS A 101 -7.19 32.35 -9.79
CA HIS A 101 -6.44 31.27 -10.48
C HIS A 101 -5.14 30.89 -9.77
N HIS A 102 -4.83 31.49 -8.62
CA HIS A 102 -3.71 31.08 -7.79
C HIS A 102 -4.04 29.78 -7.02
N PRO A 103 -3.13 28.78 -6.93
CA PRO A 103 -3.40 27.48 -6.31
C PRO A 103 -3.64 27.57 -4.78
N GLY A 104 -3.20 28.65 -4.16
CA GLY A 104 -3.22 28.82 -2.71
C GLY A 104 -2.37 27.76 -1.99
N ASN A 105 -2.76 27.43 -0.75
CA ASN A 105 -1.99 26.54 0.12
C ASN A 105 -2.47 25.07 0.09
N ARG A 106 -3.43 24.73 -0.77
CA ARG A 106 -3.97 23.37 -0.83
C ARG A 106 -3.13 22.54 -1.81
N PRO A 107 -2.55 21.41 -1.37
CA PRO A 107 -1.78 20.56 -2.27
C PRO A 107 -2.69 19.91 -3.31
N LEU A 108 -2.18 19.77 -4.53
CA LEU A 108 -2.83 19.04 -5.61
C LEU A 108 -2.39 17.57 -5.56
N LEU A 109 -3.36 16.67 -5.50
CA LEU A 109 -3.12 15.22 -5.58
C LEU A 109 -3.33 14.76 -7.01
N SER A 110 -2.37 14.00 -7.55
CA SER A 110 -2.53 13.39 -8.86
C SER A 110 -3.44 12.16 -8.82
N PRO A 111 -4.22 11.89 -9.88
CA PRO A 111 -5.03 10.67 -9.96
C PRO A 111 -4.23 9.36 -10.04
N GLY A 112 -2.96 9.43 -10.45
CA GLY A 112 -2.06 8.27 -10.55
C GLY A 112 -0.61 8.66 -10.25
N ASN A 113 0.36 7.87 -10.70
CA ASN A 113 1.77 8.03 -10.33
C ASN A 113 2.56 9.00 -11.22
N ARG A 114 1.90 9.80 -12.06
CA ARG A 114 2.52 10.75 -12.99
C ARG A 114 1.79 12.08 -13.01
N LEU A 115 2.54 13.15 -13.26
CA LEU A 115 2.01 14.48 -13.56
C LEU A 115 2.92 15.14 -14.59
N THR A 116 2.32 15.93 -15.49
CA THR A 116 3.07 16.78 -16.41
C THR A 116 2.77 18.24 -16.09
N LEU A 117 3.80 19.04 -15.81
CA LEU A 117 3.69 20.49 -15.70
C LEU A 117 4.14 21.13 -16.99
N VAL A 118 3.39 22.10 -17.50
CA VAL A 118 3.72 22.89 -18.69
C VAL A 118 3.65 24.37 -18.33
N LEU A 119 4.79 25.05 -18.36
CA LEU A 119 4.85 26.51 -18.31
C LEU A 119 4.86 27.03 -19.74
N GLN A 120 3.87 27.86 -20.07
CA GLN A 120 3.78 28.55 -21.35
C GLN A 120 3.67 30.04 -21.09
N THR A 121 4.53 30.82 -21.73
CA THR A 121 4.54 32.28 -21.63
C THR A 121 4.41 32.93 -23.01
N ASP A 122 3.79 34.09 -23.05
CA ASP A 122 3.65 34.90 -24.26
C ASP A 122 4.93 35.67 -24.58
N ASP A 123 4.91 36.54 -25.61
CA ASP A 123 6.10 37.26 -26.07
C ASP A 123 6.60 38.34 -25.07
N THR A 124 5.94 38.52 -23.94
CA THR A 124 6.24 39.53 -22.94
C THR A 124 6.36 38.97 -21.51
N ASN A 125 7.09 39.69 -20.67
CA ASN A 125 6.99 39.60 -19.21
C ASN A 125 7.10 41.05 -18.72
N PRO A 126 5.97 41.77 -18.63
CA PRO A 126 5.96 43.22 -18.67
C PRO A 126 6.59 43.88 -17.43
N GLU A 127 7.41 44.90 -17.66
CA GLU A 127 7.90 45.80 -16.61
C GLU A 127 6.80 46.76 -16.12
N PRO A 128 6.88 47.31 -14.88
CA PRO A 128 8.02 47.27 -13.94
C PRO A 128 8.01 46.09 -12.96
N HIS A 129 6.94 45.28 -12.96
CA HIS A 129 6.78 44.13 -12.06
C HIS A 129 6.93 42.85 -12.86
N GLN A 130 8.18 42.50 -13.18
CA GLN A 130 8.47 41.22 -13.83
C GLN A 130 8.11 40.08 -12.88
N HIS A 131 7.49 39.05 -13.45
CA HIS A 131 7.01 37.90 -12.68
C HIS A 131 8.11 36.85 -12.48
N LEU A 132 8.23 36.34 -11.25
CA LEU A 132 9.32 35.45 -10.82
C LEU A 132 9.14 33.99 -11.26
N GLY A 133 7.89 33.59 -11.54
CA GLY A 133 7.51 32.26 -11.95
C GLY A 133 7.11 31.39 -10.76
N PHE A 134 7.57 30.16 -10.69
CA PHE A 134 7.10 29.22 -9.67
C PHE A 134 8.22 28.37 -9.07
N SER A 135 7.99 27.93 -7.84
CA SER A 135 8.75 26.88 -7.18
C SER A 135 7.77 25.95 -6.47
N ALA A 136 7.79 24.68 -6.82
CA ALA A 136 6.91 23.66 -6.25
C ALA A 136 7.71 22.46 -5.76
N HIS A 137 7.27 21.88 -4.64
CA HIS A 137 7.76 20.60 -4.17
C HIS A 137 6.72 19.52 -4.49
N TYR A 138 7.19 18.35 -4.88
CA TYR A 138 6.35 17.17 -5.01
C TYR A 138 6.87 16.05 -4.12
N GLN A 139 5.96 15.21 -3.64
CA GLN A 139 6.29 14.01 -2.89
C GLN A 139 5.35 12.86 -3.26
N ALA A 140 5.87 11.65 -3.18
CA ALA A 140 5.11 10.42 -3.31
C ALA A 140 4.23 10.27 -2.06
N LYS A 141 2.93 10.14 -2.28
CA LYS A 141 1.95 9.80 -1.27
C LYS A 141 1.44 8.40 -1.60
N ASP A 142 1.49 7.52 -0.60
CA ASP A 142 0.96 6.18 -0.69
C ASP A 142 -0.52 6.18 -1.07
N ILE A 143 -0.93 5.26 -1.95
CA ILE A 143 -2.35 5.05 -2.26
C ILE A 143 -2.86 4.04 -1.24
N ASP A 144 -3.94 4.38 -0.53
CA ASP A 144 -4.59 3.41 0.33
C ASP A 144 -5.61 2.60 -0.48
N GLU A 145 -5.19 1.46 -1.01
CA GLU A 145 -6.08 0.62 -1.82
C GLU A 145 -7.20 -0.02 -0.98
N CYS A 146 -7.02 -0.14 0.34
CA CYS A 146 -8.02 -0.71 1.24
C CYS A 146 -9.17 0.25 1.56
N SER A 147 -8.94 1.55 1.40
CA SER A 147 -9.96 2.60 1.56
C SER A 147 -10.69 2.94 0.25
N ALA A 148 -10.35 2.27 -0.86
CA ALA A 148 -11.01 2.48 -2.14
C ALA A 148 -12.47 1.96 -2.10
N PRO A 149 -13.42 2.65 -2.74
CA PRO A 149 -14.79 2.17 -2.87
C PRO A 149 -14.84 0.89 -3.71
N ASP A 150 -15.85 0.06 -3.46
CA ASP A 150 -16.04 -1.20 -4.21
C ASP A 150 -16.20 -0.94 -5.71
N PRO A 151 -15.59 -1.76 -6.58
CA PRO A 151 -15.71 -1.64 -8.03
C PRO A 151 -17.15 -1.72 -8.53
N GLU A 152 -17.55 -0.78 -9.40
CA GLU A 152 -18.91 -0.75 -9.99
C GLU A 152 -19.18 -1.92 -10.96
N ASP A 153 -18.15 -2.61 -11.43
CA ASP A 153 -18.26 -3.74 -12.36
C ASP A 153 -18.72 -5.05 -11.69
N GLY A 154 -18.93 -5.03 -10.37
CA GLY A 154 -19.34 -6.19 -9.60
C GLY A 154 -18.22 -7.23 -9.43
N SER A 155 -16.95 -6.86 -9.65
CA SER A 155 -15.80 -7.74 -9.39
C SER A 155 -15.63 -8.14 -7.91
N GLY A 156 -16.42 -7.52 -7.03
CA GLY A 156 -16.32 -7.67 -5.58
C GLY A 156 -15.20 -6.81 -4.98
N PRO A 157 -15.04 -6.83 -3.64
CA PRO A 157 -14.03 -6.06 -2.94
C PRO A 157 -12.62 -6.50 -3.32
N LEU A 158 -11.65 -5.60 -3.16
CA LEU A 158 -10.23 -5.83 -3.50
C LEU A 158 -9.64 -7.09 -2.85
N CYS A 159 -9.98 -7.31 -1.58
CA CYS A 159 -9.65 -8.49 -0.79
C CYS A 159 -10.95 -9.16 -0.32
N SER A 160 -11.00 -10.49 -0.37
CA SER A 160 -12.20 -11.23 0.07
C SER A 160 -12.50 -11.12 1.57
N GLN A 161 -11.49 -10.87 2.41
CA GLN A 161 -11.65 -10.76 3.86
C GLN A 161 -10.90 -9.57 4.46
N LEU A 162 -9.60 -9.69 4.68
CA LEU A 162 -8.79 -8.66 5.34
C LEU A 162 -7.89 -7.99 4.30
N CYS A 163 -7.90 -6.65 4.27
CA CYS A 163 -7.01 -5.84 3.45
C CYS A 163 -6.02 -5.11 4.36
N HIS A 164 -4.74 -5.17 4.01
CA HIS A 164 -3.68 -4.43 4.69
C HIS A 164 -2.99 -3.50 3.69
N ASN A 165 -3.14 -2.20 3.91
CA ASN A 165 -2.44 -1.20 3.13
C ASN A 165 -0.95 -1.23 3.48
N THR A 166 -0.08 -1.19 2.47
CA THR A 166 1.37 -1.18 2.63
C THR A 166 1.97 -0.07 1.78
N LEU A 167 3.23 0.29 2.02
CA LEU A 167 3.85 1.36 1.22
C LEU A 167 4.06 0.90 -0.23
N GLY A 168 3.35 1.54 -1.15
CA GLY A 168 3.40 1.31 -2.59
C GLY A 168 2.60 0.09 -3.06
N SER A 169 1.81 -0.54 -2.18
CA SER A 169 0.99 -1.69 -2.53
C SER A 169 0.01 -2.06 -1.40
N TYR A 170 -0.65 -3.20 -1.54
CA TYR A 170 -1.45 -3.78 -0.47
C TYR A 170 -1.23 -5.29 -0.43
N MET A 171 -1.63 -5.92 0.68
CA MET A 171 -1.73 -7.37 0.76
C MET A 171 -3.08 -7.78 1.35
N CYS A 172 -3.63 -8.87 0.83
CA CYS A 172 -4.78 -9.51 1.44
C CYS A 172 -4.33 -10.59 2.43
N SER A 173 -5.07 -10.74 3.52
CA SER A 173 -4.92 -11.85 4.44
C SER A 173 -6.28 -12.47 4.75
N CYS A 174 -6.25 -13.65 5.36
CA CYS A 174 -7.46 -14.39 5.67
C CYS A 174 -7.66 -14.45 7.19
N ARG A 175 -8.92 -14.45 7.60
CA ARG A 175 -9.30 -14.79 8.97
C ARG A 175 -8.91 -16.24 9.24
N HIS A 176 -8.87 -16.56 10.52
CA HIS A 176 -8.56 -17.91 10.94
C HIS A 176 -9.50 -18.95 10.30
N GLY A 177 -8.96 -20.11 9.90
CA GLY A 177 -9.70 -21.19 9.24
C GLY A 177 -9.87 -21.03 7.73
N TYR A 178 -9.21 -20.02 7.15
CA TYR A 178 -9.15 -19.77 5.72
C TYR A 178 -7.71 -19.71 5.24
N GLU A 179 -7.49 -20.11 4.00
CA GLU A 179 -6.20 -20.05 3.33
C GLU A 179 -6.29 -19.12 2.12
N LEU A 180 -5.26 -18.29 1.96
CA LEU A 180 -5.17 -17.36 0.85
C LEU A 180 -4.82 -18.12 -0.43
N ARG A 181 -5.66 -18.00 -1.44
CA ARG A 181 -5.40 -18.62 -2.75
C ARG A 181 -4.15 -18.03 -3.41
N PRO A 182 -3.57 -18.73 -4.40
CA PRO A 182 -2.47 -18.20 -5.21
C PRO A 182 -2.81 -16.90 -5.97
N ASP A 183 -4.09 -16.54 -6.08
CA ASP A 183 -4.51 -15.24 -6.62
C ASP A 183 -4.26 -14.06 -5.67
N GLN A 184 -3.79 -14.33 -4.45
CA GLN A 184 -3.46 -13.37 -3.39
C GLN A 184 -4.62 -12.46 -2.97
N ARG A 185 -5.86 -12.83 -3.29
CA ARG A 185 -7.06 -12.03 -2.96
C ARG A 185 -8.17 -12.85 -2.32
N THR A 186 -8.33 -14.09 -2.77
CA THR A 186 -9.44 -14.94 -2.38
C THR A 186 -9.06 -15.85 -1.23
N CYS A 187 -9.81 -15.76 -0.14
CA CYS A 187 -9.73 -16.65 1.00
C CYS A 187 -10.66 -17.83 0.78
N VAL A 188 -10.10 -19.01 0.60
CA VAL A 188 -10.87 -20.25 0.58
C VAL A 188 -10.86 -20.89 1.93
N LEU A 189 -11.95 -21.55 2.26
CA LEU A 189 -12.04 -22.21 3.53
C LEU A 189 -11.02 -23.33 3.62
N SER A 190 -10.17 -23.27 4.65
CA SER A 190 -9.14 -24.27 4.95
C SER A 190 -9.33 -24.70 6.39
N CYS A 191 -10.24 -25.65 6.57
CA CYS A 191 -10.55 -26.18 7.87
C CYS A 191 -9.57 -27.31 8.23
N GLY A 192 -8.37 -26.99 8.74
CA GLY A 192 -7.46 -28.06 9.20
C GLY A 192 -5.95 -27.82 9.10
N GLY A 193 -5.49 -26.61 8.78
CA GLY A 193 -4.11 -26.42 8.29
C GLY A 193 -3.10 -25.72 9.21
N GLY A 194 -3.43 -25.36 10.45
CA GLY A 194 -2.60 -24.45 11.26
C GLY A 194 -2.40 -24.86 12.72
N ILE A 195 -1.22 -24.52 13.25
CA ILE A 195 -0.92 -24.53 14.69
C ILE A 195 -1.15 -23.11 15.21
N PHE A 196 -1.88 -22.99 16.31
CA PHE A 196 -2.06 -21.73 17.03
C PHE A 196 -1.09 -21.70 18.20
N ASP A 197 -0.03 -20.92 18.05
CA ASP A 197 1.10 -20.82 18.97
C ASP A 197 1.14 -19.49 19.74
N GLU A 198 0.33 -18.51 19.34
CA GLU A 198 0.13 -17.27 20.09
C GLU A 198 -0.46 -17.52 21.50
N PRO A 199 -0.06 -16.70 22.50
CA PRO A 199 -0.49 -16.90 23.90
C PRO A 199 -1.99 -16.64 24.12
N GLU A 200 -2.62 -15.85 23.25
CA GLU A 200 -4.06 -15.56 23.26
C GLU A 200 -4.59 -15.49 21.81
N GLY A 201 -5.86 -15.86 21.62
CA GLY A 201 -6.50 -15.83 20.31
C GLY A 201 -7.98 -16.18 20.35
N ILE A 202 -8.68 -15.94 19.24
CA ILE A 202 -10.10 -16.25 19.08
C ILE A 202 -10.26 -17.28 17.95
N LEU A 203 -11.08 -18.30 18.21
CA LEU A 203 -11.45 -19.34 17.25
C LEU A 203 -12.93 -19.23 16.95
N SER A 204 -13.28 -19.29 15.67
CA SER A 204 -14.67 -19.35 15.23
C SER A 204 -14.86 -20.46 14.20
N SER A 205 -16.10 -20.97 14.10
CA SER A 205 -16.44 -21.90 13.02
C SER A 205 -16.34 -21.19 11.66
N PRO A 206 -16.02 -21.94 10.58
CA PRO A 206 -16.11 -21.44 9.22
C PRO A 206 -17.40 -20.66 8.97
N GLY A 207 -17.27 -19.43 8.50
CA GLY A 207 -18.42 -18.58 8.12
C GLY A 207 -19.10 -17.85 9.27
N TYR A 208 -18.71 -18.05 10.53
CA TYR A 208 -19.31 -17.35 11.68
C TYR A 208 -19.24 -15.81 11.50
N PRO A 209 -20.35 -15.07 11.75
CA PRO A 209 -21.59 -15.49 12.42
C PRO A 209 -22.64 -16.18 11.53
N ASP A 210 -22.39 -16.28 10.22
CA ASP A 210 -23.28 -16.96 9.28
C ASP A 210 -23.18 -18.49 9.39
N PRO A 211 -24.17 -19.26 8.87
CA PRO A 211 -24.15 -20.71 8.92
C PRO A 211 -22.90 -21.30 8.27
N SER A 212 -22.27 -22.25 8.97
CA SER A 212 -21.11 -22.96 8.44
C SER A 212 -21.44 -23.70 7.15
N PRO A 213 -20.57 -23.67 6.13
CA PRO A 213 -20.74 -24.47 4.93
C PRO A 213 -20.84 -25.98 5.25
N HIS A 214 -21.52 -26.73 4.39
CA HIS A 214 -21.70 -28.17 4.57
C HIS A 214 -20.45 -28.97 4.19
N GLY A 215 -20.29 -30.16 4.79
CA GLY A 215 -19.26 -31.14 4.39
C GLY A 215 -17.84 -30.82 4.87
N LEU A 216 -17.71 -30.04 5.95
CA LEU A 216 -16.42 -29.62 6.50
C LEU A 216 -15.97 -30.53 7.64
N ALA A 217 -14.69 -30.87 7.65
CA ALA A 217 -14.02 -31.57 8.75
C ALA A 217 -12.88 -30.69 9.26
N CYS A 218 -13.17 -29.85 10.27
CA CYS A 218 -12.21 -28.88 10.78
C CYS A 218 -11.32 -29.48 11.87
N GLN A 219 -10.01 -29.27 11.79
CA GLN A 219 -9.07 -29.56 12.89
C GLN A 219 -8.32 -28.29 13.31
N TYR A 220 -8.39 -27.94 14.59
CA TYR A 220 -7.67 -26.81 15.18
C TYR A 220 -6.66 -27.33 16.20
N VAL A 221 -5.38 -26.94 16.05
CA VAL A 221 -4.30 -27.39 16.94
C VAL A 221 -3.73 -26.20 17.71
N ILE A 222 -4.09 -26.07 18.99
CA ILE A 222 -3.55 -25.01 19.85
C ILE A 222 -2.32 -25.57 20.57
N SER A 223 -1.17 -24.91 20.43
CA SER A 223 0.12 -25.33 20.98
C SER A 223 0.93 -24.14 21.46
N VAL A 224 0.82 -23.83 22.76
CA VAL A 224 1.59 -22.76 23.42
C VAL A 224 2.93 -23.27 23.96
N GLU A 225 3.83 -22.35 24.33
CA GLU A 225 5.10 -22.69 24.95
C GLU A 225 4.94 -23.58 26.21
N PRO A 226 5.93 -24.43 26.53
CA PRO A 226 5.88 -25.26 27.73
C PRO A 226 5.76 -24.42 29.02
N GLY A 227 4.87 -24.84 29.92
CA GLY A 227 4.61 -24.15 31.20
C GLY A 227 3.36 -23.29 31.20
N PHE A 228 2.76 -23.04 30.04
CA PHE A 228 1.45 -22.39 29.91
C PHE A 228 0.31 -23.41 29.98
N ILE A 229 -0.86 -22.97 30.48
CA ILE A 229 -2.09 -23.75 30.52
C ILE A 229 -3.09 -23.10 29.56
N VAL A 230 -3.53 -23.86 28.55
CA VAL A 230 -4.56 -23.39 27.62
C VAL A 230 -5.93 -23.43 28.31
N THR A 231 -6.59 -22.28 28.38
CA THR A 231 -7.98 -22.17 28.85
C THR A 231 -8.88 -21.84 27.65
N LEU A 232 -9.94 -22.61 27.45
CA LEU A 232 -10.93 -22.36 26.41
C LEU A 232 -12.17 -21.72 27.02
N ASN A 233 -12.62 -20.62 26.43
CA ASN A 233 -13.87 -19.96 26.79
C ASN A 233 -14.77 -19.88 25.55
N PHE A 234 -15.98 -20.44 25.65
CA PHE A 234 -16.98 -20.32 24.60
C PHE A 234 -17.75 -19.02 24.81
N THR A 235 -17.48 -18.06 23.95
CA THR A 235 -18.14 -16.75 23.92
C THR A 235 -19.20 -16.70 22.82
N ASP A 236 -20.11 -15.74 22.89
CA ASP A 236 -21.18 -15.51 21.92
C ASP A 236 -22.15 -16.70 21.72
N SER A 237 -22.89 -16.70 20.61
CA SER A 237 -23.91 -17.70 20.33
C SER A 237 -23.31 -19.05 19.93
N PHE A 238 -23.61 -20.09 20.71
CA PHE A 238 -23.21 -21.47 20.40
C PHE A 238 -24.40 -22.25 19.82
N HIS A 239 -24.33 -22.59 18.53
CA HIS A 239 -25.36 -23.36 17.85
C HIS A 239 -24.74 -24.46 16.98
N ILE A 240 -25.01 -25.71 17.35
CA ILE A 240 -24.67 -26.90 16.56
C ILE A 240 -25.94 -27.71 16.38
N GLU A 241 -26.17 -28.24 15.18
CA GLU A 241 -27.31 -29.10 14.90
C GLU A 241 -27.30 -30.33 15.82
N HIS A 242 -28.42 -30.57 16.50
CA HIS A 242 -28.59 -31.71 17.40
C HIS A 242 -29.93 -32.39 17.16
N ILE A 243 -29.98 -33.70 17.39
CA ILE A 243 -31.24 -34.45 17.45
C ILE A 243 -31.55 -34.76 18.92
N GLY A 244 -32.76 -34.41 19.37
CA GLY A 244 -33.27 -34.86 20.66
C GLY A 244 -33.56 -36.36 20.63
N THR A 245 -32.82 -37.14 21.42
CA THR A 245 -33.11 -38.57 21.61
C THR A 245 -33.73 -38.81 22.98
N GLN A 246 -34.30 -40.00 23.19
CA GLN A 246 -34.84 -40.44 24.50
C GLN A 246 -33.79 -40.35 25.63
N ASN A 247 -32.50 -40.36 25.28
CA ASN A 247 -31.36 -40.29 26.20
C ASN A 247 -30.71 -38.89 26.27
N GLY A 248 -31.34 -37.86 25.69
CA GLY A 248 -30.81 -36.50 25.62
C GLY A 248 -30.39 -36.06 24.21
N PRO A 249 -29.87 -34.83 24.05
CA PRO A 249 -29.39 -34.33 22.76
C PRO A 249 -28.19 -35.17 22.27
N SER A 250 -28.26 -35.64 21.03
CA SER A 250 -27.19 -36.38 20.36
C SER A 250 -26.69 -35.62 19.15
N CYS A 251 -25.37 -35.49 19.04
CA CYS A 251 -24.67 -34.80 17.95
C CYS A 251 -24.37 -35.80 16.81
N LEU A 252 -25.40 -36.27 16.11
CA LEU A 252 -25.28 -37.32 15.08
C LEU A 252 -24.70 -36.83 13.76
N TYR A 253 -24.93 -35.56 13.39
CA TYR A 253 -24.51 -34.99 12.11
C TYR A 253 -23.36 -34.01 12.25
N HIS A 254 -23.47 -33.08 13.20
CA HIS A 254 -22.48 -32.05 13.45
C HIS A 254 -22.06 -32.10 14.92
N TRP A 255 -20.76 -32.00 15.18
CA TRP A 255 -20.21 -31.98 16.53
C TRP A 255 -18.93 -31.16 16.58
N LEU A 256 -18.62 -30.63 17.76
CA LEU A 256 -17.31 -30.10 18.09
C LEU A 256 -16.69 -31.03 19.14
N GLN A 257 -15.52 -31.59 18.84
CA GLN A 257 -14.78 -32.45 19.76
C GLN A 257 -13.50 -31.74 20.19
N VAL A 258 -13.27 -31.65 21.50
CA VAL A 258 -12.03 -31.14 22.09
C VAL A 258 -11.22 -32.31 22.61
N THR A 259 -9.98 -32.43 22.14
CA THR A 259 -9.05 -33.49 22.57
C THR A 259 -7.82 -32.86 23.20
N LEU A 260 -7.45 -33.30 24.40
CA LEU A 260 -6.25 -32.85 25.10
C LEU A 260 -5.12 -33.86 24.87
N TYR A 261 -4.01 -33.43 24.30
CA TYR A 261 -2.80 -34.24 24.24
C TYR A 261 -1.95 -33.94 25.48
N THR A 262 -1.94 -34.85 26.44
CA THR A 262 -0.90 -34.82 27.48
C THR A 262 0.34 -35.51 26.90
N ALA A 263 1.46 -34.80 26.83
CA ALA A 263 2.74 -35.45 26.59
C ALA A 263 2.95 -36.46 27.73
N LEU A 264 2.87 -37.75 27.40
CA LEU A 264 3.25 -38.81 28.33
C LEU A 264 4.69 -38.52 28.75
N THR A 265 4.87 -38.10 30.00
CA THR A 265 6.17 -38.12 30.66
C THR A 265 6.63 -39.57 30.63
N THR A 266 7.49 -39.90 29.67
CA THR A 266 8.22 -41.15 29.68
C THR A 266 9.08 -41.13 30.93
N GLY A 267 8.59 -41.82 31.97
CA GLY A 267 9.33 -42.04 33.20
C GLY A 267 10.61 -42.77 32.85
N TYR A 268 11.73 -42.04 32.88
CA TYR A 268 13.03 -42.64 33.05
C TYR A 268 13.05 -43.26 34.44
N ARG A 269 13.12 -44.59 34.47
CA ARG A 269 13.36 -45.40 35.66
C ARG A 269 14.86 -45.61 35.83
#